data_AF-A0A346NRU7-F1
#
_entry.id   AF-A0A346NRU7-F1
#
_cell.length_a   1.000
_cell.length_b   1.000
_cell.length_c   1.000
_cell.angle_alpha   90.00
_cell.angle_beta   90.00
_cell.angle_gamma   90.00
#
_symmetry.space_group_name_H-M   'P 1'
#
loop_
_entity.id
_entity.type
_entity.pdbx_description
1 polymer ?
#
loop_
_entity_poly.entity_id
_entity_poly.type
_entity_poly.pdbx_seq_one_letter_code
_entity_poly.pdbx_strand_id
1 'polypeptide(L)'
;MTFVQDFIALFRHTTNSYKYLFLKSVINRAKNGEFVLSIDDVVLDILVYAWYPNQYFKLSFGVQDKVGNLFRNQDFNFNDIGAITSTGFTTSLRDALSKEVNKVELKKELARYVQYRLLSPFFAEELRGQPDGKKNRMIKESAAARYDSRKPLYRISECSKKIETHPEWGRFIQDNYPLLLQYLESRWVAFLQKQNPEVPAIIHKTAPPASRSSLSRQRAYWGEFLKKNCKSSCIYAGTPLPLDNFSLDHFLPWSFVCHDRVWNLVPTTVGINSSKGNSLPNLELYLENFIDFQLAAMRYHSKNNHKWELIAAEIASDLKISPQLITIKESVVSDKLCSYISTQHQVAEQLGFTTWALCN
;
A
#
# COMPACT_ATOMS: atom_id res chain seq x y z
N MET A 1 -14.71 17.88 -27.28
CA MET A 1 -13.27 17.54 -27.12
C MET A 1 -12.83 17.76 -25.66
N THR A 2 -13.63 17.35 -24.65
CA THR A 2 -13.63 18.04 -23.33
C THR A 2 -13.45 17.12 -22.11
N PHE A 3 -14.16 15.99 -21.99
CA PHE A 3 -14.13 15.13 -20.77
C PHE A 3 -12.73 14.59 -20.38
N VAL A 4 -11.95 14.09 -21.33
CA VAL A 4 -10.60 13.54 -21.04
C VAL A 4 -9.67 14.64 -20.51
N GLN A 5 -9.67 15.82 -21.14
CA GLN A 5 -8.85 16.95 -20.73
C GLN A 5 -9.29 17.49 -19.36
N ASP A 6 -10.60 17.58 -19.13
CA ASP A 6 -11.17 18.00 -17.85
C ASP A 6 -10.81 17.01 -16.74
N PHE A 7 -10.87 15.70 -17.01
CA PHE A 7 -10.50 14.65 -16.07
C PHE A 7 -9.02 14.74 -15.67
N ILE A 8 -8.12 14.90 -16.65
CA ILE A 8 -6.69 15.14 -16.41
C ILE A 8 -6.50 16.41 -15.54
N ALA A 9 -7.27 17.47 -15.82
CA ALA A 9 -7.16 18.72 -15.12
C ALA A 9 -7.52 18.65 -13.62
N LEU A 10 -8.32 17.66 -13.19
CA LEU A 10 -8.64 17.40 -11.77
C LEU A 10 -7.40 17.24 -10.89
N PHE A 11 -6.29 16.78 -11.48
CA PHE A 11 -5.02 16.51 -10.80
C PHE A 11 -3.97 17.63 -10.93
N ARG A 12 -4.29 18.79 -11.54
CA ARG A 12 -3.33 19.91 -11.70
C ARG A 12 -2.78 20.44 -10.38
N HIS A 13 -3.62 20.46 -9.34
CA HIS A 13 -3.24 20.94 -8.01
C HIS A 13 -3.66 19.91 -6.96
N THR A 14 -2.72 19.08 -6.54
CA THR A 14 -2.89 18.09 -5.48
C THR A 14 -1.85 18.31 -4.39
N THR A 15 -2.32 18.54 -3.16
CA THR A 15 -1.46 18.79 -1.98
C THR A 15 -1.55 17.65 -0.97
N ASN A 16 -2.71 17.01 -0.87
CA ASN A 16 -3.00 15.88 0.02
C ASN A 16 -3.73 14.75 -0.73
N SER A 17 -3.99 13.64 -0.03
CA SER A 17 -4.62 12.44 -0.60
C SER A 17 -6.08 12.66 -1.03
N TYR A 18 -6.75 13.68 -0.51
CA TYR A 18 -8.21 13.76 -0.52
C TYR A 18 -8.79 13.81 -1.92
N LYS A 19 -8.15 14.57 -2.85
CA LYS A 19 -8.62 14.62 -4.25
C LYS A 19 -8.58 13.26 -4.94
N TYR A 20 -7.53 12.48 -4.71
CA TYR A 20 -7.37 11.15 -5.28
C TYR A 20 -8.47 10.21 -4.76
N LEU A 21 -8.63 10.17 -3.44
CA LEU A 21 -9.54 9.25 -2.77
C LEU A 21 -11.01 9.64 -2.98
N PHE A 22 -11.33 10.95 -2.97
CA PHE A 22 -12.66 11.46 -3.26
C PHE A 22 -13.06 11.19 -4.72
N LEU A 23 -12.17 11.45 -5.68
CA LEU A 23 -12.44 11.16 -7.09
C LEU A 23 -12.58 9.65 -7.33
N LYS A 24 -11.78 8.82 -6.66
CA LYS A 24 -11.89 7.35 -6.72
C LYS A 24 -13.27 6.88 -6.26
N SER A 25 -13.79 7.45 -5.18
CA SER A 25 -15.17 7.21 -4.73
C SER A 25 -16.19 7.57 -5.80
N VAL A 26 -16.14 8.78 -6.35
CA VAL A 26 -17.08 9.22 -7.40
C VAL A 26 -17.05 8.30 -8.62
N ILE A 27 -15.86 7.92 -9.10
CA ILE A 27 -15.70 7.05 -10.28
C ILE A 27 -16.24 5.64 -10.01
N ASN A 28 -15.87 5.03 -8.88
CA ASN A 28 -16.29 3.66 -8.55
C ASN A 28 -17.80 3.57 -8.35
N ARG A 29 -18.39 4.58 -7.71
CA ARG A 29 -19.85 4.69 -7.52
C ARG A 29 -20.58 4.90 -8.85
N ALA A 30 -20.12 5.83 -9.67
CA ALA A 30 -20.70 6.08 -11.00
C ALA A 30 -20.60 4.85 -11.91
N LYS A 31 -19.51 4.07 -11.83
CA LYS A 31 -19.37 2.80 -12.56
C LYS A 31 -20.49 1.81 -12.23
N ASN A 32 -21.01 1.85 -11.01
CA ASN A 32 -22.11 1.00 -10.53
C ASN A 32 -23.50 1.65 -10.71
N GLY A 33 -23.58 2.82 -11.38
CA GLY A 33 -24.84 3.54 -11.60
C GLY A 33 -25.28 4.41 -10.42
N GLU A 34 -24.45 4.55 -9.39
CA GLU A 34 -24.72 5.42 -8.24
C GLU A 34 -24.28 6.85 -8.57
N PHE A 35 -25.19 7.66 -9.14
CA PHE A 35 -24.89 9.04 -9.54
C PHE A 35 -25.19 10.09 -8.47
N VAL A 36 -26.01 9.76 -7.46
CA VAL A 36 -26.31 10.64 -6.32
C VAL A 36 -25.69 10.05 -5.07
N LEU A 37 -24.70 10.74 -4.51
CA LEU A 37 -23.90 10.24 -3.39
C LEU A 37 -24.05 11.14 -2.17
N SER A 38 -24.20 10.55 -0.99
CA SER A 38 -24.06 11.32 0.25
C SER A 38 -22.60 11.66 0.49
N ILE A 39 -22.31 12.85 1.05
CA ILE A 39 -20.93 13.21 1.42
C ILE A 39 -20.39 12.24 2.48
N ASP A 40 -21.25 11.72 3.35
CA ASP A 40 -20.86 10.77 4.39
C ASP A 40 -20.38 9.45 3.76
N ASP A 41 -21.04 8.97 2.70
CA ASP A 41 -20.62 7.78 1.97
C ASP A 41 -19.28 7.96 1.26
N VAL A 42 -19.07 9.13 0.65
CA VAL A 42 -17.80 9.47 -0.02
C VAL A 42 -16.66 9.57 0.97
N VAL A 43 -16.92 10.12 2.16
CA VAL A 43 -15.92 10.21 3.24
C VAL A 43 -15.59 8.84 3.82
N LEU A 44 -16.57 7.94 3.94
CA LEU A 44 -16.32 6.55 4.29
C LEU A 44 -15.50 5.84 3.20
N ASP A 45 -15.81 6.06 1.91
CA ASP A 45 -15.01 5.52 0.80
C ASP A 45 -13.54 5.99 0.88
N ILE A 46 -13.30 7.26 1.24
CA ILE A 46 -11.94 7.80 1.44
C ILE A 46 -11.17 6.97 2.48
N LEU A 47 -11.78 6.69 3.63
CA LEU A 47 -11.13 5.88 4.66
C LEU A 47 -10.89 4.45 4.19
N VAL A 48 -11.87 3.82 3.54
CA VAL A 48 -11.72 2.46 3.00
C VAL A 48 -10.53 2.38 2.02
N TYR A 49 -10.41 3.33 1.10
CA TYR A 49 -9.31 3.35 0.13
C TYR A 49 -7.96 3.75 0.74
N ALA A 50 -7.97 4.57 1.80
CA ALA A 50 -6.75 4.94 2.49
C ALA A 50 -6.21 3.86 3.42
N TRP A 51 -7.10 3.00 3.94
CA TRP A 51 -6.75 2.07 5.01
C TRP A 51 -5.57 1.20 4.64
N TYR A 52 -5.58 0.59 3.46
CA TYR A 52 -4.54 -0.35 3.07
C TYR A 52 -3.15 0.31 2.93
N PRO A 53 -2.97 1.35 2.10
CA PRO A 53 -1.68 2.05 2.02
C PRO A 53 -1.24 2.66 3.36
N ASN A 54 -2.14 3.22 4.17
CA ASN A 54 -1.75 3.95 5.37
C ASN A 54 -1.65 3.08 6.64
N GLN A 55 -2.58 2.16 6.87
CA GLN A 55 -2.65 1.34 8.10
C GLN A 55 -1.91 0.01 7.98
N TYR A 56 -2.06 -0.68 6.84
CA TYR A 56 -1.36 -1.96 6.62
C TYR A 56 0.09 -1.75 6.17
N PHE A 57 0.31 -0.81 5.23
CA PHE A 57 1.61 -0.53 4.63
C PHE A 57 2.38 0.64 5.27
N LYS A 58 1.77 1.33 6.24
CA LYS A 58 2.37 2.44 6.99
C LYS A 58 2.84 3.62 6.12
N LEU A 59 2.26 3.80 4.93
CA LEU A 59 2.64 4.91 4.05
C LEU A 59 2.18 6.26 4.59
N SER A 60 3.06 7.24 4.53
CA SER A 60 2.76 8.64 4.78
C SER A 60 1.98 9.24 3.62
N PHE A 61 0.94 10.02 3.91
CA PHE A 61 0.27 10.87 2.90
C PHE A 61 0.75 12.32 2.95
N GLY A 62 1.85 12.58 3.70
CA GLY A 62 2.41 13.90 3.92
C GLY A 62 1.89 14.57 5.19
N VAL A 63 2.66 15.53 5.71
CA VAL A 63 2.45 16.15 7.03
C VAL A 63 1.14 16.94 7.19
N GLN A 64 0.59 17.44 6.08
CA GLN A 64 -0.68 18.17 6.07
C GLN A 64 -1.90 17.25 5.99
N ASP A 65 -1.71 15.99 5.61
CA ASP A 65 -2.77 15.00 5.47
C ASP A 65 -3.21 14.51 6.86
N LYS A 66 -4.52 14.41 7.07
CA LYS A 66 -5.11 14.03 8.37
C LYS A 66 -5.59 12.59 8.41
N VAL A 67 -5.60 11.86 7.31
CA VAL A 67 -6.15 10.49 7.27
C VAL A 67 -5.47 9.58 8.29
N GLY A 68 -4.15 9.60 8.39
CA GLY A 68 -3.42 8.80 9.38
C GLY A 68 -3.72 9.19 10.83
N ASN A 69 -3.96 10.48 11.11
CA ASN A 69 -4.39 10.92 12.44
C ASN A 69 -5.82 10.47 12.74
N LEU A 70 -6.73 10.54 11.75
CA LEU A 70 -8.10 10.12 11.91
C LEU A 70 -8.19 8.63 12.27
N PHE A 71 -7.35 7.79 11.67
CA PHE A 71 -7.25 6.38 12.07
C PHE A 71 -6.67 6.16 13.47
N ARG A 72 -5.75 7.01 13.94
CA ARG A 72 -5.18 6.89 15.30
C ARG A 72 -6.12 7.40 16.38
N ASN A 73 -6.90 8.43 16.08
CA ASN A 73 -7.82 9.07 17.02
C ASN A 73 -9.12 8.30 17.18
N GLN A 74 -9.38 7.37 16.28
CA GLN A 74 -10.48 6.43 16.37
C GLN A 74 -9.83 5.16 16.89
N ASP A 75 -10.19 4.69 18.10
CA ASP A 75 -9.67 3.45 18.72
C ASP A 75 -10.13 2.20 17.94
N PHE A 76 -9.84 2.18 16.65
CA PHE A 76 -10.39 1.25 15.69
C PHE A 76 -9.47 0.04 15.62
N ASN A 77 -9.98 -1.13 16.04
CA ASN A 77 -9.24 -2.37 15.97
C ASN A 77 -9.54 -3.08 14.65
N PHE A 78 -8.57 -3.07 13.73
CA PHE A 78 -8.70 -3.71 12.42
C PHE A 78 -8.40 -5.22 12.42
N ASN A 79 -8.01 -5.79 13.57
CA ASN A 79 -7.59 -7.20 13.64
C ASN A 79 -8.73 -8.19 13.37
N ASP A 80 -9.99 -7.77 13.55
CA ASP A 80 -11.16 -8.65 13.48
C ASP A 80 -11.93 -8.57 12.13
N ILE A 81 -11.41 -7.83 11.15
CA ILE A 81 -12.07 -7.66 9.83
C ILE A 81 -11.94 -8.91 8.94
N GLY A 82 -11.08 -9.86 9.34
CA GLY A 82 -10.78 -11.07 8.60
C GLY A 82 -9.59 -10.90 7.66
N ALA A 83 -9.33 -11.94 6.85
CA ALA A 83 -8.16 -11.96 5.98
C ALA A 83 -8.23 -10.84 4.93
N ILE A 84 -7.15 -10.05 4.81
CA ILE A 84 -7.01 -8.94 3.86
C ILE A 84 -7.23 -9.36 2.40
N THR A 85 -6.91 -10.61 2.07
CA THR A 85 -7.09 -11.18 0.72
C THR A 85 -8.48 -11.76 0.50
N SER A 86 -9.38 -11.71 1.48
CA SER A 86 -10.75 -12.20 1.32
C SER A 86 -11.54 -11.26 0.41
N THR A 87 -12.41 -11.83 -0.42
CA THR A 87 -13.28 -11.07 -1.33
C THR A 87 -14.22 -10.13 -0.59
N GLY A 88 -14.55 -10.42 0.67
CA GLY A 88 -15.40 -9.59 1.54
C GLY A 88 -14.66 -8.51 2.32
N PHE A 89 -13.33 -8.48 2.34
CA PHE A 89 -12.55 -7.60 3.23
C PHE A 89 -12.95 -6.13 3.11
N THR A 90 -13.08 -5.61 1.88
CA THR A 90 -13.41 -4.19 1.65
C THR A 90 -14.81 -3.85 2.17
N THR A 91 -15.76 -4.76 2.02
CA THR A 91 -17.13 -4.60 2.53
C THR A 91 -17.14 -4.63 4.05
N SER A 92 -16.48 -5.62 4.66
CA SER A 92 -16.36 -5.73 6.12
C SER A 92 -15.66 -4.52 6.74
N LEU A 93 -14.58 -4.03 6.10
CA LEU A 93 -13.89 -2.81 6.51
C LEU A 93 -14.82 -1.59 6.43
N ARG A 94 -15.58 -1.45 5.34
CA ARG A 94 -16.55 -0.36 5.21
C ARG A 94 -17.62 -0.43 6.30
N ASP A 95 -18.17 -1.60 6.57
CA ASP A 95 -19.23 -1.81 7.56
C ASP A 95 -18.73 -1.48 8.97
N ALA A 96 -17.53 -1.93 9.31
CA ALA A 96 -16.91 -1.63 10.60
C ALA A 96 -16.63 -0.12 10.74
N LEU A 97 -16.03 0.53 9.73
CA LEU A 97 -15.85 1.98 9.70
C LEU A 97 -17.18 2.71 9.83
N SER A 98 -18.25 2.25 9.20
CA SER A 98 -19.55 2.93 9.26
C SER A 98 -20.16 3.02 10.66
N LYS A 99 -19.77 2.11 11.57
CA LYS A 99 -20.27 1.98 12.94
C LYS A 99 -19.42 2.74 13.96
N GLU A 100 -18.10 2.76 13.77
CA GLU A 100 -17.16 3.25 14.79
C GLU A 100 -16.74 4.71 14.58
N VAL A 101 -16.84 5.23 13.35
CA VAL A 101 -16.29 6.57 13.06
C VAL A 101 -17.27 7.72 13.33
N ASN A 102 -16.72 8.83 13.83
CA ASN A 102 -17.45 10.09 13.94
C ASN A 102 -17.59 10.76 12.56
N LYS A 103 -18.69 10.50 11.86
CA LYS A 103 -18.95 11.03 10.50
C LYS A 103 -18.96 12.56 10.43
N VAL A 104 -19.36 13.24 11.51
CA VAL A 104 -19.38 14.72 11.56
C VAL A 104 -17.96 15.27 11.51
N GLU A 105 -17.06 14.71 12.32
CA GLU A 105 -15.64 15.06 12.32
C GLU A 105 -14.99 14.73 10.97
N LEU A 106 -15.19 13.51 10.46
CA LEU A 106 -14.60 13.10 9.20
C LEU A 106 -15.02 14.02 8.04
N LYS A 107 -16.30 14.40 7.98
CA LYS A 107 -16.80 15.34 6.96
C LYS A 107 -16.13 16.71 7.09
N LYS A 108 -15.94 17.20 8.32
CA LYS A 108 -15.27 18.48 8.59
C LYS A 108 -13.80 18.46 8.15
N GLU A 109 -13.10 17.35 8.33
CA GLU A 109 -11.67 17.26 8.01
C GLU A 109 -11.42 16.89 6.53
N LEU A 110 -12.15 15.89 6.01
CA LEU A 110 -11.88 15.31 4.70
C LEU A 110 -12.69 15.98 3.57
N ALA A 111 -13.95 16.36 3.81
CA ALA A 111 -14.83 16.89 2.77
C ALA A 111 -14.88 18.43 2.69
N ARG A 112 -14.45 19.17 3.74
CA ARG A 112 -14.57 20.64 3.85
C ARG A 112 -14.12 21.41 2.62
N TYR A 113 -13.03 20.98 1.99
CA TYR A 113 -12.50 21.62 0.78
C TYR A 113 -12.68 20.76 -0.47
N VAL A 114 -12.36 19.47 -0.41
CA VAL A 114 -12.25 18.64 -1.61
C VAL A 114 -13.55 18.55 -2.41
N GLN A 115 -14.71 18.50 -1.74
CA GLN A 115 -16.01 18.40 -2.41
C GLN A 115 -16.30 19.61 -3.33
N TYR A 116 -15.66 20.74 -3.08
CA TYR A 116 -15.70 21.92 -3.94
C TYR A 116 -14.46 21.97 -4.83
N ARG A 117 -13.26 21.89 -4.23
CA ARG A 117 -11.97 22.16 -4.89
C ARG A 117 -11.58 21.13 -5.95
N LEU A 118 -12.19 19.95 -5.96
CA LEU A 118 -12.06 19.00 -7.06
C LEU A 118 -12.62 19.61 -8.37
N LEU A 119 -13.69 20.42 -8.31
CA LEU A 119 -14.30 21.06 -9.47
C LEU A 119 -13.59 22.34 -9.94
N SER A 120 -12.52 22.79 -9.27
CA SER A 120 -11.83 24.05 -9.62
C SER A 120 -11.43 24.16 -11.10
N PRO A 121 -10.97 23.09 -11.80
CA PRO A 121 -10.61 23.19 -13.22
C PRO A 121 -11.77 23.60 -14.14
N PHE A 122 -13.01 23.23 -13.80
CA PHE A 122 -14.18 23.61 -14.59
C PHE A 122 -14.47 25.12 -14.52
N PHE A 123 -14.00 25.80 -13.48
CA PHE A 123 -14.28 27.21 -13.21
C PHE A 123 -12.99 28.04 -13.04
N ALA A 124 -11.91 27.64 -13.72
CA ALA A 124 -10.58 28.22 -13.49
C ALA A 124 -10.53 29.72 -13.80
N GLU A 125 -11.27 30.19 -14.81
CA GLU A 125 -11.33 31.60 -15.18
C GLU A 125 -12.09 32.43 -14.14
N GLU A 126 -13.23 31.94 -13.66
CA GLU A 126 -14.05 32.60 -12.64
C GLU A 126 -13.34 32.68 -11.29
N LEU A 127 -12.49 31.71 -10.98
CA LEU A 127 -11.75 31.64 -9.72
C LEU A 127 -10.45 32.46 -9.74
N ARG A 128 -10.02 32.93 -10.91
CA ARG A 128 -8.76 33.68 -11.07
C ARG A 128 -8.85 35.01 -10.32
N GLY A 129 -7.83 35.31 -9.52
CA GLY A 129 -7.76 36.54 -8.71
C GLY A 129 -8.73 36.61 -7.52
N GLN A 130 -9.57 35.59 -7.31
CA GLN A 130 -10.55 35.61 -6.22
C GLN A 130 -9.91 35.21 -4.87
N PRO A 131 -10.33 35.83 -3.75
CA PRO A 131 -9.90 35.43 -2.40
C PRO A 131 -10.23 33.96 -2.10
N ASP A 132 -9.31 33.23 -1.47
CA ASP A 132 -9.48 31.77 -1.27
C ASP A 132 -10.75 31.42 -0.47
N GLY A 133 -11.08 32.21 0.56
CA GLY A 133 -12.29 32.01 1.37
C GLY A 133 -13.61 32.09 0.58
N LYS A 134 -13.63 32.71 -0.60
CA LYS A 134 -14.83 32.81 -1.46
C LYS A 134 -14.97 31.64 -2.43
N LYS A 135 -13.87 30.95 -2.75
CA LYS A 135 -13.82 29.97 -3.86
C LYS A 135 -14.76 28.79 -3.67
N ASN A 136 -14.91 28.24 -2.46
CA ASN A 136 -15.83 27.12 -2.21
C ASN A 136 -17.29 27.48 -2.58
N ARG A 137 -17.73 28.65 -2.14
CA ARG A 137 -19.08 29.16 -2.42
C ARG A 137 -19.28 29.38 -3.92
N MET A 138 -18.33 30.08 -4.55
CA MET A 138 -18.37 30.34 -6.00
C MET A 138 -18.43 29.05 -6.82
N ILE A 139 -17.66 28.02 -6.44
CA ILE A 139 -17.69 26.72 -7.11
C ILE A 139 -19.05 26.04 -6.95
N LYS A 140 -19.61 26.02 -5.73
CA LYS A 140 -20.93 25.42 -5.47
C LYS A 140 -22.00 26.08 -6.34
N GLU A 141 -22.07 27.42 -6.29
CA GLU A 141 -23.06 28.22 -7.02
C GLU A 141 -22.89 28.04 -8.54
N SER A 142 -21.65 28.06 -9.05
CA SER A 142 -21.37 27.89 -10.48
C SER A 142 -21.69 26.48 -10.97
N ALA A 143 -21.38 25.44 -10.18
CA ALA A 143 -21.68 24.06 -10.52
C ALA A 143 -23.19 23.79 -10.59
N ALA A 144 -23.98 24.45 -9.74
CA ALA A 144 -25.44 24.38 -9.79
C ALA A 144 -26.01 25.20 -10.96
N ALA A 145 -25.62 26.47 -11.10
CA ALA A 145 -26.16 27.39 -12.10
C ALA A 145 -25.78 27.03 -13.55
N ARG A 146 -24.66 26.35 -13.75
CA ARG A 146 -24.14 25.97 -15.07
C ARG A 146 -24.05 24.46 -15.25
N TYR A 147 -24.91 23.71 -14.57
CA TYR A 147 -24.89 22.25 -14.61
C TYR A 147 -25.01 21.72 -16.06
N ASP A 148 -25.99 22.20 -16.82
CA ASP A 148 -26.23 21.72 -18.19
C ASP A 148 -25.31 22.37 -19.24
N SER A 149 -24.89 23.62 -19.03
CA SER A 149 -24.09 24.37 -20.00
C SER A 149 -22.59 24.13 -19.87
N ARG A 150 -22.08 23.96 -18.64
CA ARG A 150 -20.65 23.70 -18.37
C ARG A 150 -20.35 22.22 -18.12
N LYS A 151 -21.35 21.43 -17.75
CA LYS A 151 -21.24 19.99 -17.49
C LYS A 151 -20.09 19.65 -16.52
N PRO A 152 -20.07 20.24 -15.30
CA PRO A 152 -19.08 19.87 -14.30
C PRO A 152 -19.22 18.39 -13.93
N LEU A 153 -18.16 17.79 -13.35
CA LEU A 153 -18.18 16.38 -12.93
C LEU A 153 -19.43 16.04 -12.09
N TYR A 154 -19.77 16.93 -11.15
CA TYR A 154 -20.97 16.86 -10.35
C TYR A 154 -21.41 18.26 -9.91
N ARG A 155 -22.64 18.38 -9.41
CA ARG A 155 -23.11 19.52 -8.60
C ARG A 155 -23.27 19.12 -7.13
N ILE A 156 -23.20 20.08 -6.23
CA ILE A 156 -23.38 19.88 -4.78
C ILE A 156 -24.79 20.33 -4.39
N SER A 157 -25.48 19.55 -3.57
CA SER A 157 -26.81 19.90 -3.08
C SER A 157 -26.81 21.17 -2.23
N GLU A 158 -27.96 21.84 -2.10
CA GLU A 158 -28.03 23.11 -1.36
C GLU A 158 -27.53 23.00 0.08
N CYS A 159 -27.88 21.93 0.78
CA CYS A 159 -27.42 21.65 2.15
C CYS A 159 -26.00 21.07 2.24
N SER A 160 -25.27 20.92 1.12
CA SER A 160 -23.93 20.30 1.05
C SER A 160 -23.88 18.93 1.73
N LYS A 161 -24.95 18.15 1.57
CA LYS A 161 -25.06 16.78 2.09
C LYS A 161 -24.89 15.73 0.99
N LYS A 162 -25.11 16.11 -0.28
CA LYS A 162 -25.03 15.19 -1.41
C LYS A 162 -24.29 15.83 -2.58
N ILE A 163 -23.71 15.00 -3.43
CA ILE A 163 -23.27 15.36 -4.78
C ILE A 163 -24.08 14.58 -5.79
N GLU A 164 -24.33 15.18 -6.94
CA GLU A 164 -25.02 14.58 -8.08
C GLU A 164 -24.11 14.66 -9.30
N THR A 165 -23.65 13.50 -9.74
CA THR A 165 -22.79 13.32 -10.92
C THR A 165 -23.58 13.70 -12.16
N HIS A 166 -22.98 14.51 -13.03
CA HIS A 166 -23.62 14.88 -14.29
C HIS A 166 -23.87 13.63 -15.15
N PRO A 167 -25.07 13.43 -15.73
CA PRO A 167 -25.39 12.21 -16.47
C PRO A 167 -24.40 11.86 -17.59
N GLU A 168 -23.93 12.86 -18.34
CA GLU A 168 -22.89 12.65 -19.36
C GLU A 168 -21.54 12.23 -18.77
N TRP A 169 -21.16 12.74 -17.59
CA TRP A 169 -19.99 12.26 -16.87
C TRP A 169 -20.20 10.83 -16.37
N GLY A 170 -21.38 10.51 -15.85
CA GLY A 170 -21.75 9.15 -15.43
C GLY A 170 -21.59 8.15 -16.56
N ARG A 171 -22.15 8.46 -17.74
CA ARG A 171 -22.01 7.62 -18.95
C ARG A 171 -20.57 7.52 -19.41
N PHE A 172 -19.85 8.65 -19.51
CA PHE A 172 -18.45 8.66 -19.88
C PHE A 172 -17.59 7.81 -18.92
N ILE A 173 -17.83 7.89 -17.62
CA ILE A 173 -17.15 7.07 -16.62
C ILE A 173 -17.45 5.59 -16.84
N GLN A 174 -18.71 5.22 -17.04
CA GLN A 174 -19.08 3.81 -17.27
C GLN A 174 -18.43 3.25 -18.52
N ASP A 175 -18.41 4.01 -19.62
CA ASP A 175 -17.85 3.60 -20.91
C ASP A 175 -16.31 3.53 -20.89
N ASN A 176 -15.64 4.32 -20.03
CA ASN A 176 -14.18 4.46 -20.02
C ASN A 176 -13.52 4.07 -18.68
N TYR A 177 -14.26 3.39 -17.80
CA TYR A 177 -13.84 3.14 -16.42
C TYR A 177 -12.44 2.54 -16.27
N PRO A 178 -12.04 1.49 -17.01
CA PRO A 178 -10.70 0.92 -16.86
C PRO A 178 -9.59 1.95 -17.10
N LEU A 179 -9.73 2.81 -18.11
CA LEU A 179 -8.75 3.84 -18.46
C LEU A 179 -8.71 4.96 -17.42
N LEU A 180 -9.88 5.43 -16.97
CA LEU A 180 -9.98 6.49 -15.96
C LEU A 180 -9.43 6.02 -14.61
N LEU A 181 -9.75 4.79 -14.20
CA LEU A 181 -9.23 4.19 -12.98
C LEU A 181 -7.72 4.01 -13.08
N GLN A 182 -7.20 3.46 -14.18
CA GLN A 182 -5.75 3.29 -14.36
C GLN A 182 -5.01 4.63 -14.31
N TYR A 183 -5.55 5.67 -14.94
CA TYR A 183 -4.99 7.01 -14.86
C TYR A 183 -5.01 7.53 -13.41
N LEU A 184 -6.15 7.43 -12.72
CA LEU A 184 -6.25 7.84 -11.31
C LEU A 184 -5.23 7.11 -10.43
N GLU A 185 -5.14 5.79 -10.55
CA GLU A 185 -4.20 4.97 -9.78
C GLU A 185 -2.75 5.34 -10.08
N SER A 186 -2.41 5.64 -11.35
CA SER A 186 -1.06 6.11 -11.69
C SER A 186 -0.73 7.45 -11.01
N ARG A 187 -1.69 8.38 -10.94
CA ARG A 187 -1.52 9.67 -10.27
C ARG A 187 -1.47 9.50 -8.75
N TRP A 188 -2.19 8.52 -8.20
CA TRP A 188 -2.17 8.15 -6.79
C TRP A 188 -0.82 7.53 -6.38
N VAL A 189 -0.31 6.56 -7.14
CA VAL A 189 1.02 5.97 -6.95
C VAL A 189 2.11 7.04 -7.01
N ALA A 190 2.04 7.95 -7.99
CA ALA A 190 3.00 9.06 -8.09
C ALA A 190 2.96 9.99 -6.87
N PHE A 191 1.77 10.26 -6.32
CA PHE A 191 1.63 11.01 -5.07
C PHE A 191 2.23 10.25 -3.89
N LEU A 192 1.92 8.96 -3.73
CA LEU A 192 2.46 8.14 -2.64
C LEU A 192 3.99 8.06 -2.71
N GLN A 193 4.56 7.87 -3.90
CA GLN A 193 6.01 7.83 -4.09
C GLN A 193 6.67 9.15 -3.69
N LYS A 194 6.05 10.29 -4.03
CA LYS A 194 6.56 11.59 -3.60
C LYS A 194 6.58 11.74 -2.07
N GLN A 195 5.59 11.19 -1.37
CA GLN A 195 5.51 11.27 0.10
C GLN A 195 6.37 10.21 0.81
N ASN A 196 6.81 9.18 0.10
CA ASN A 196 7.51 8.02 0.63
C ASN A 196 8.71 7.64 -0.26
N PRO A 197 9.71 8.53 -0.43
CA PRO A 197 10.77 8.36 -1.43
C PRO A 197 11.59 7.08 -1.25
N GLU A 198 11.82 6.66 0.00
CA GLU A 198 12.66 5.50 0.34
C GLU A 198 11.90 4.17 0.40
N VAL A 199 10.58 4.18 0.22
CA VAL A 199 9.76 2.97 0.40
C VAL A 199 9.70 2.17 -0.89
N PRO A 200 10.13 0.90 -0.90
CA PRO A 200 10.11 0.09 -2.11
C PRO A 200 8.68 -0.25 -2.54
N ALA A 201 8.51 -0.57 -3.83
CA ALA A 201 7.33 -1.26 -4.35
C ALA A 201 5.96 -0.60 -4.06
N ILE A 202 5.88 0.73 -3.97
CA ILE A 202 4.64 1.47 -3.65
C ILE A 202 3.47 1.12 -4.56
N ILE A 203 3.73 0.78 -5.83
CA ILE A 203 2.70 0.33 -6.77
C ILE A 203 1.91 -0.90 -6.28
N HIS A 204 2.51 -1.74 -5.43
CA HIS A 204 1.88 -2.91 -4.84
C HIS A 204 1.23 -2.62 -3.47
N LYS A 205 1.30 -1.37 -3.00
CA LYS A 205 0.82 -0.95 -1.66
C LYS A 205 -0.50 -0.17 -1.68
N THR A 206 -1.09 0.05 -2.85
CA THR A 206 -2.25 0.96 -3.01
C THR A 206 -3.61 0.32 -2.74
N ALA A 207 -3.73 -1.00 -2.89
CA ALA A 207 -4.97 -1.75 -2.62
C ALA A 207 -4.67 -3.23 -2.30
N PRO A 208 -5.52 -3.91 -1.50
CA PRO A 208 -5.35 -5.32 -1.19
C PRO A 208 -5.23 -6.18 -2.45
N PRO A 209 -4.26 -7.10 -2.53
CA PRO A 209 -4.15 -7.98 -3.68
C PRO A 209 -5.29 -9.01 -3.65
N ALA A 210 -5.81 -9.37 -4.83
CA ALA A 210 -6.82 -10.42 -4.96
C ALA A 210 -6.31 -11.79 -4.45
N SER A 211 -5.01 -12.05 -4.60
CA SER A 211 -4.32 -13.21 -4.03
C SER A 211 -2.83 -12.91 -3.83
N ARG A 212 -2.19 -13.64 -2.91
CA ARG A 212 -0.73 -13.65 -2.79
C ARG A 212 -0.13 -14.72 -3.68
N SER A 213 1.04 -14.44 -4.23
CA SER A 213 1.82 -15.44 -4.95
C SER A 213 2.18 -16.63 -4.05
N SER A 214 2.24 -17.82 -4.63
CA SER A 214 2.66 -19.02 -3.91
C SER A 214 4.16 -19.01 -3.65
N LEU A 215 4.56 -19.38 -2.43
CA LEU A 215 5.97 -19.57 -2.04
C LEU A 215 6.53 -20.95 -2.45
N SER A 216 5.92 -21.63 -3.42
CA SER A 216 6.30 -23.01 -3.79
C SER A 216 7.77 -23.14 -4.23
N ARG A 217 8.29 -22.17 -4.99
CA ARG A 217 9.69 -22.16 -5.44
C ARG A 217 10.66 -21.97 -4.28
N GLN A 218 10.33 -21.08 -3.36
CA GLN A 218 11.12 -20.77 -2.17
C GLN A 218 11.10 -21.94 -1.18
N ARG A 219 9.95 -22.62 -1.03
CA ARG A 219 9.84 -23.85 -0.24
C ARG A 219 10.70 -24.97 -0.84
N ALA A 220 10.72 -25.11 -2.17
CA ALA A 220 11.57 -26.10 -2.82
C ALA A 220 13.07 -25.81 -2.58
N TYR A 221 13.49 -24.54 -2.74
CA TYR A 221 14.86 -24.10 -2.44
C TYR A 221 15.26 -24.47 -1.01
N TRP A 222 14.51 -24.01 -0.02
CA TRP A 222 14.83 -24.27 1.38
C TRP A 222 14.68 -25.75 1.78
N GLY A 223 13.70 -26.46 1.23
CA GLY A 223 13.49 -27.88 1.50
C GLY A 223 14.64 -28.75 1.01
N GLU A 224 15.22 -28.45 -0.16
CA GLU A 224 16.42 -29.15 -0.64
C GLU A 224 17.62 -28.92 0.29
N PHE A 225 17.82 -27.69 0.75
CA PHE A 225 18.88 -27.37 1.72
C PHE A 225 18.69 -28.12 3.05
N LEU A 226 17.48 -28.09 3.63
CA LEU A 226 17.19 -28.74 4.92
C LEU A 226 17.31 -30.26 4.86
N LYS A 227 16.92 -30.90 3.76
CA LYS A 227 17.08 -32.36 3.59
C LYS A 227 18.52 -32.81 3.67
N LYS A 228 19.47 -31.98 3.21
CA LYS A 228 20.91 -32.27 3.32
C LYS A 228 21.54 -31.77 4.62
N ASN A 229 20.93 -30.76 5.25
CA ASN A 229 21.37 -30.18 6.51
C ASN A 229 20.32 -30.44 7.60
N CYS A 230 19.99 -31.70 7.83
CA CYS A 230 18.85 -32.09 8.69
C CYS A 230 18.98 -31.72 10.19
N LYS A 231 20.14 -31.21 10.60
CA LYS A 231 20.42 -30.69 11.94
C LYS A 231 20.32 -29.16 12.03
N SER A 232 19.86 -28.49 10.98
CA SER A 232 19.65 -27.04 10.99
C SER A 232 18.64 -26.63 12.06
N SER A 233 19.00 -25.61 12.82
CA SER A 233 18.14 -24.98 13.82
C SER A 233 17.48 -23.72 13.27
N CYS A 234 16.33 -23.37 13.82
CA CYS A 234 15.62 -22.12 13.55
C CYS A 234 16.47 -20.94 14.03
N ILE A 235 16.68 -19.93 13.17
CA ILE A 235 17.51 -18.76 13.49
C ILE A 235 16.97 -17.91 14.66
N TYR A 236 15.68 -18.04 14.97
CA TYR A 236 15.00 -17.26 16.01
C TYR A 236 14.97 -17.98 17.36
N ALA A 237 14.78 -19.30 17.36
CA ALA A 237 14.55 -20.09 18.58
C ALA A 237 15.66 -21.08 18.92
N GLY A 238 16.62 -21.31 18.02
CA GLY A 238 17.66 -22.32 18.18
C GLY A 238 17.16 -23.78 18.15
N THR A 239 15.85 -24.00 18.05
CA THR A 239 15.24 -25.33 18.01
C THR A 239 15.36 -25.98 16.62
N PRO A 240 15.41 -27.33 16.53
CA PRO A 240 15.50 -28.03 15.25
C PRO A 240 14.37 -27.67 14.28
N LEU A 241 14.70 -27.48 12.99
CA LEU A 241 13.70 -27.21 11.95
C LEU A 241 13.01 -28.50 11.48
N PRO A 242 11.67 -28.49 11.27
CA PRO A 242 10.97 -29.61 10.65
C PRO A 242 11.34 -29.72 9.17
N LEU A 243 11.54 -30.93 8.66
CA LEU A 243 11.98 -31.15 7.28
C LEU A 243 10.87 -30.94 6.24
N ASP A 244 9.64 -31.36 6.54
CA ASP A 244 8.53 -31.35 5.58
C ASP A 244 7.48 -30.24 5.83
N ASN A 245 7.29 -29.86 7.11
CA ASN A 245 6.23 -28.93 7.53
C ASN A 245 6.77 -27.61 8.09
N PHE A 246 7.91 -27.13 7.59
CA PHE A 246 8.41 -25.80 7.96
C PHE A 246 7.57 -24.68 7.33
N SER A 247 7.58 -23.54 8.00
CA SER A 247 7.07 -22.28 7.49
C SER A 247 8.23 -21.45 6.94
N LEU A 248 7.94 -20.53 6.01
CA LEU A 248 8.89 -19.54 5.54
C LEU A 248 8.50 -18.19 6.13
N ASP A 249 9.44 -17.57 6.84
CA ASP A 249 9.31 -16.21 7.34
C ASP A 249 10.13 -15.27 6.46
N HIS A 250 9.57 -14.08 6.19
CA HIS A 250 10.31 -12.99 5.58
C HIS A 250 11.07 -12.25 6.67
N PHE A 251 12.41 -12.26 6.63
CA PHE A 251 13.24 -11.61 7.64
C PHE A 251 12.88 -10.12 7.75
N LEU A 252 12.94 -9.38 6.64
CA LEU A 252 12.23 -8.10 6.51
C LEU A 252 10.76 -8.37 6.14
N PRO A 253 9.76 -7.80 6.86
CA PRO A 253 8.34 -8.06 6.63
C PRO A 253 7.91 -7.93 5.16
N TRP A 254 7.07 -8.85 4.69
CA TRP A 254 6.50 -8.74 3.34
C TRP A 254 5.69 -7.44 3.16
N SER A 255 5.00 -6.98 4.22
CA SER A 255 4.33 -5.67 4.22
C SER A 255 5.29 -4.49 4.12
N PHE A 256 6.61 -4.69 4.22
CA PHE A 256 7.60 -3.69 3.87
C PHE A 256 8.14 -3.89 2.45
N VAL A 257 8.64 -5.08 2.11
CA VAL A 257 9.39 -5.30 0.85
C VAL A 257 8.54 -5.63 -0.38
N CYS A 258 7.32 -6.17 -0.21
CA CYS A 258 6.42 -6.63 -1.27
C CYS A 258 7.04 -7.62 -2.29
N HIS A 259 7.99 -8.45 -1.87
CA HIS A 259 8.60 -9.47 -2.72
C HIS A 259 8.90 -10.76 -1.96
N ASP A 260 9.06 -11.86 -2.71
CA ASP A 260 9.34 -13.19 -2.18
C ASP A 260 10.75 -13.67 -2.58
N ARG A 261 11.72 -12.74 -2.63
CA ARG A 261 13.12 -13.04 -2.88
C ARG A 261 13.65 -14.05 -1.85
N VAL A 262 14.34 -15.08 -2.32
CA VAL A 262 14.86 -16.16 -1.46
C VAL A 262 15.84 -15.65 -0.39
N TRP A 263 16.61 -14.61 -0.72
CA TRP A 263 17.60 -14.00 0.19
C TRP A 263 16.97 -13.25 1.37
N ASN A 264 15.65 -12.99 1.34
CA ASN A 264 14.90 -12.40 2.46
C ASN A 264 14.01 -13.43 3.18
N LEU A 265 14.06 -14.69 2.79
CA LEU A 265 13.21 -15.75 3.37
C LEU A 265 14.05 -16.73 4.15
N VAL A 266 13.53 -17.21 5.28
CA VAL A 266 14.21 -18.21 6.12
C VAL A 266 13.20 -19.26 6.62
N PRO A 267 13.57 -20.55 6.74
CA PRO A 267 12.75 -21.56 7.37
C PRO A 267 12.59 -21.31 8.86
N THR A 268 11.38 -21.53 9.36
CA THR A 268 11.03 -21.44 10.78
C THR A 268 9.83 -22.34 11.07
N THR A 269 9.36 -22.39 12.31
CA THR A 269 8.10 -23.05 12.68
C THR A 269 6.90 -22.12 12.43
N VAL A 270 5.71 -22.70 12.28
CA VAL A 270 4.47 -21.91 12.13
C VAL A 270 4.24 -21.00 13.34
N GLY A 271 4.48 -21.48 14.57
CA GLY A 271 4.30 -20.69 15.78
C GLY A 271 5.20 -19.46 15.85
N ILE A 272 6.48 -19.61 15.48
CA ILE A 272 7.44 -18.50 15.47
C ILE A 272 7.08 -17.50 14.37
N ASN A 273 6.77 -17.97 13.15
CA ASN A 273 6.37 -17.10 12.04
C ASN A 273 5.12 -16.27 12.41
N SER A 274 4.11 -16.92 12.99
CA SER A 274 2.91 -16.24 13.46
C SER A 274 3.19 -15.24 14.59
N SER A 275 4.11 -15.55 15.51
CA SER A 275 4.50 -14.65 16.60
C SER A 275 5.20 -13.39 16.09
N LYS A 276 6.12 -13.53 15.13
CA LYS A 276 6.81 -12.40 14.50
C LYS A 276 5.86 -11.55 13.66
N GLY A 277 4.99 -12.19 12.88
CA GLY A 277 3.99 -11.53 12.05
C GLY A 277 4.61 -10.52 11.09
N ASN A 278 4.07 -9.29 11.08
CA ASN A 278 4.58 -8.20 10.25
C ASN A 278 5.64 -7.33 10.95
N SER A 279 6.16 -7.77 12.11
CA SER A 279 7.17 -7.02 12.87
C SER A 279 8.58 -7.27 12.34
N LEU A 280 9.46 -6.30 12.57
CA LEU A 280 10.88 -6.39 12.26
C LEU A 280 11.59 -7.29 13.28
N PRO A 281 12.51 -8.17 12.89
CA PRO A 281 13.32 -8.93 13.84
C PRO A 281 14.28 -7.99 14.57
N ASN A 282 14.56 -8.25 15.84
CA ASN A 282 15.67 -7.62 16.55
C ASN A 282 17.00 -8.00 15.87
N LEU A 283 17.70 -7.03 15.27
CA LEU A 283 18.92 -7.30 14.51
C LEU A 283 20.08 -7.74 15.41
N GLU A 284 20.18 -7.24 16.64
CA GLU A 284 21.24 -7.65 17.58
C GLU A 284 21.15 -9.14 17.91
N LEU A 285 19.94 -9.69 17.96
CA LEU A 285 19.71 -11.10 18.29
C LEU A 285 19.78 -12.03 17.07
N TYR A 286 19.33 -11.57 15.90
CA TYR A 286 19.00 -12.48 14.80
C TYR A 286 19.77 -12.23 13.50
N LEU A 287 20.44 -11.08 13.34
CA LEU A 287 21.07 -10.75 12.06
C LEU A 287 22.23 -11.70 11.74
N GLU A 288 23.13 -11.95 12.68
CA GLU A 288 24.29 -12.84 12.46
C GLU A 288 23.83 -14.25 12.06
N ASN A 289 22.94 -14.85 12.85
CA ASN A 289 22.35 -16.16 12.56
C ASN A 289 21.64 -16.19 11.19
N PHE A 290 20.94 -15.11 10.83
CA PHE A 290 20.29 -15.01 9.53
C PHE A 290 21.29 -14.99 8.38
N ILE A 291 22.35 -14.18 8.48
CA ILE A 291 23.39 -14.08 7.45
C ILE A 291 24.09 -15.43 7.28
N ASP A 292 24.52 -16.06 8.37
CA ASP A 292 25.19 -17.37 8.32
C ASP A 292 24.31 -18.44 7.67
N PHE A 293 23.01 -18.43 7.99
CA PHE A 293 22.06 -19.36 7.40
C PHE A 293 21.87 -19.14 5.90
N GLN A 294 21.80 -17.88 5.45
CA GLN A 294 21.74 -17.54 4.03
C GLN A 294 23.00 -17.99 3.28
N LEU A 295 24.18 -17.71 3.85
CA LEU A 295 25.46 -18.09 3.23
C LEU A 295 25.62 -19.61 3.13
N ALA A 296 25.22 -20.36 4.17
CA ALA A 296 25.21 -21.82 4.14
C ALA A 296 24.29 -22.36 3.03
N ALA A 297 23.10 -21.78 2.86
CA ALA A 297 22.18 -22.16 1.80
C ALA A 297 22.73 -21.82 0.40
N MET A 298 23.26 -20.61 0.21
CA MET A 298 23.90 -20.18 -1.05
C MET A 298 25.06 -21.11 -1.42
N ARG A 299 25.92 -21.47 -0.46
CA ARG A 299 27.03 -22.39 -0.66
C ARG A 299 26.55 -23.78 -1.09
N TYR A 300 25.49 -24.29 -0.46
CA TYR A 300 24.88 -25.55 -0.85
C TYR A 300 24.32 -25.49 -2.27
N HIS A 301 23.47 -24.51 -2.59
CA HIS A 301 22.81 -24.42 -3.88
C HIS A 301 23.77 -24.13 -5.03
N SER A 302 24.87 -23.42 -4.78
CA SER A 302 25.92 -23.18 -5.78
C SER A 302 26.51 -24.46 -6.39
N LYS A 303 26.45 -25.57 -5.65
CA LYS A 303 27.00 -26.86 -6.06
C LYS A 303 25.92 -27.87 -6.46
N ASN A 304 24.69 -27.68 -5.99
CA ASN A 304 23.65 -28.71 -6.02
C ASN A 304 22.36 -28.30 -6.75
N ASN A 305 22.21 -27.02 -7.11
CA ASN A 305 20.99 -26.52 -7.74
C ASN A 305 21.23 -26.17 -9.22
N HIS A 306 20.61 -26.91 -10.13
CA HIS A 306 20.70 -26.67 -11.58
C HIS A 306 20.15 -25.29 -12.02
N LYS A 307 19.38 -24.60 -11.17
CA LYS A 307 18.88 -23.23 -11.40
C LYS A 307 19.69 -22.17 -10.67
N TRP A 308 20.83 -22.53 -10.09
CA TRP A 308 21.64 -21.64 -9.26
C TRP A 308 22.00 -20.34 -9.99
N GLU A 309 22.41 -20.40 -11.26
CA GLU A 309 22.84 -19.21 -12.01
C GLU A 309 21.76 -18.12 -12.06
N LEU A 310 20.49 -18.51 -12.24
CA LEU A 310 19.37 -17.57 -12.24
C LEU A 310 19.13 -16.97 -10.85
N ILE A 311 19.20 -17.80 -9.80
CA ILE A 311 19.03 -17.37 -8.41
C ILE A 311 20.17 -16.43 -8.00
N ALA A 312 21.40 -16.79 -8.34
CA ALA A 312 22.60 -16.00 -8.09
C ALA A 312 22.54 -14.65 -8.83
N ALA A 313 22.07 -14.62 -10.07
CA ALA A 313 21.88 -13.37 -10.82
C ALA A 313 20.86 -12.43 -10.16
N GLU A 314 19.76 -12.97 -9.63
CA GLU A 314 18.76 -12.21 -8.87
C GLU A 314 19.36 -11.61 -7.59
N ILE A 315 20.02 -12.44 -6.77
CA ILE A 315 20.70 -12.01 -5.53
C ILE A 315 21.74 -10.93 -5.85
N ALA A 316 22.57 -11.16 -6.86
CA ALA A 316 23.64 -10.27 -7.24
C ALA A 316 23.11 -8.90 -7.73
N SER A 317 22.02 -8.90 -8.49
CA SER A 317 21.34 -7.69 -8.95
C SER A 317 20.77 -6.87 -7.79
N ASP A 318 20.16 -7.54 -6.80
CA ASP A 318 19.56 -6.87 -5.64
C ASP A 318 20.65 -6.34 -4.70
N LEU A 319 21.72 -7.10 -4.45
CA LEU A 319 22.86 -6.71 -3.60
C LEU A 319 23.92 -5.83 -4.30
N LYS A 320 23.75 -5.56 -5.61
CA LYS A 320 24.69 -4.78 -6.43
C LYS A 320 26.12 -5.35 -6.42
N ILE A 321 26.24 -6.66 -6.62
CA ILE A 321 27.50 -7.39 -6.75
C ILE A 321 27.56 -8.18 -8.06
N SER A 322 28.74 -8.69 -8.42
CA SER A 322 28.86 -9.65 -9.53
C SER A 322 28.43 -11.05 -9.06
N PRO A 323 27.68 -11.84 -9.87
CA PRO A 323 27.19 -13.17 -9.47
C PRO A 323 28.29 -14.14 -9.03
N GLN A 324 29.47 -14.05 -9.64
CA GLN A 324 30.62 -14.91 -9.32
C GLN A 324 31.14 -14.66 -7.89
N LEU A 325 30.91 -13.48 -7.31
CA LEU A 325 31.33 -13.19 -5.93
C LEU A 325 30.57 -14.04 -4.91
N ILE A 326 29.36 -14.52 -5.24
CA ILE A 326 28.55 -15.32 -4.32
C ILE A 326 29.26 -16.64 -3.96
N THR A 327 30.03 -17.21 -4.90
CA THR A 327 30.74 -18.48 -4.69
C THR A 327 32.22 -18.31 -4.34
N ILE A 328 32.82 -17.16 -4.70
CA ILE A 328 34.27 -16.95 -4.58
C ILE A 328 34.64 -16.17 -3.31
N LYS A 329 33.78 -15.26 -2.83
CA LYS A 329 34.12 -14.36 -1.73
C LYS A 329 32.94 -14.11 -0.80
N GLU A 330 32.67 -15.11 0.04
CA GLU A 330 31.55 -15.14 0.99
C GLU A 330 31.50 -13.93 1.93
N SER A 331 32.66 -13.41 2.36
CA SER A 331 32.73 -12.21 3.19
C SER A 331 32.12 -10.97 2.53
N VAL A 332 32.31 -10.79 1.21
CA VAL A 332 31.71 -9.67 0.48
C VAL A 332 30.19 -9.82 0.40
N VAL A 333 29.69 -11.04 0.25
CA VAL A 333 28.24 -11.31 0.25
C VAL A 333 27.66 -11.02 1.62
N SER A 334 28.33 -11.48 2.68
CA SER A 334 27.98 -11.23 4.08
C SER A 334 27.84 -9.72 4.34
N ASP A 335 28.90 -8.95 4.04
CA ASP A 335 28.93 -7.51 4.27
C ASP A 335 27.81 -6.78 3.51
N LYS A 336 27.57 -7.17 2.25
CA LYS A 336 26.54 -6.56 1.40
C LYS A 336 25.13 -6.89 1.86
N LEU A 337 24.88 -8.15 2.21
CA LEU A 337 23.57 -8.57 2.70
C LEU A 337 23.28 -7.96 4.07
N CYS A 338 24.26 -7.95 4.98
CA CYS A 338 24.16 -7.29 6.28
C CYS A 338 23.84 -5.80 6.12
N SER A 339 24.63 -5.07 5.33
CA SER A 339 24.41 -3.64 5.05
C SER A 339 23.02 -3.38 4.43
N TYR A 340 22.60 -4.19 3.47
CA TYR A 340 21.29 -4.06 2.84
C TYR A 340 20.16 -4.27 3.84
N ILE A 341 20.19 -5.37 4.61
CA ILE A 341 19.16 -5.70 5.60
C ILE A 341 19.08 -4.62 6.68
N SER A 342 20.21 -4.19 7.25
CA SER A 342 20.24 -3.13 8.26
C SER A 342 19.67 -1.80 7.73
N THR A 343 20.04 -1.42 6.51
CA THR A 343 19.52 -0.18 5.89
C THR A 343 18.00 -0.25 5.70
N GLN A 344 17.51 -1.35 5.13
CA GLN A 344 16.09 -1.55 4.89
C GLN A 344 15.27 -1.68 6.18
N HIS A 345 15.85 -2.32 7.21
CA HIS A 345 15.26 -2.42 8.54
C HIS A 345 15.08 -1.02 9.15
N GLN A 346 16.11 -0.16 9.11
CA GLN A 346 16.01 1.21 9.59
C GLN A 346 14.94 2.03 8.87
N VAL A 347 14.81 1.89 7.54
CA VAL A 347 13.74 2.54 6.77
C VAL A 347 12.37 2.05 7.23
N ALA A 348 12.22 0.75 7.46
CA ALA A 348 10.96 0.18 7.96
C ALA A 348 10.62 0.67 9.39
N GLU A 349 11.60 0.78 10.29
CA GLU A 349 11.40 1.35 11.63
C GLU A 349 10.90 2.80 11.56
N GLN A 350 11.49 3.62 10.69
CA GLN A 350 11.07 5.01 10.49
C GLN A 350 9.64 5.14 9.94
N LEU A 351 9.14 4.14 9.23
CA LEU A 351 7.74 4.06 8.79
C LEU A 351 6.78 3.66 9.93
N GLY A 352 7.29 3.21 11.07
CA GLY A 352 6.48 2.78 12.22
C GLY A 352 6.21 1.28 12.29
N PHE A 353 7.08 0.45 11.70
CA PHE A 353 7.10 -0.98 11.99
C PHE A 353 7.68 -1.23 13.39
N THR A 354 7.09 -2.17 14.13
CA THR A 354 7.53 -2.52 15.48
C THR A 354 8.60 -3.61 15.43
N THR A 355 9.54 -3.57 16.37
CA THR A 355 10.56 -4.59 16.55
C THR A 355 10.05 -5.74 17.40
N TRP A 356 10.37 -6.96 17.01
CA TRP A 356 10.00 -8.22 17.64
C TRP A 356 11.24 -8.99 18.08
N ALA A 357 11.13 -9.56 19.27
CA ALA A 357 12.02 -10.60 19.75
C ALA A 357 11.15 -11.73 20.32
N LEU A 358 11.63 -12.97 20.18
CA LEU A 358 10.99 -14.12 20.78
C LEU A 358 11.03 -13.95 22.31
N CYS A 359 9.85 -13.87 22.93
CA CYS A 359 9.77 -13.91 24.39
C CYS A 359 10.23 -15.28 24.87
N ASN A 360 11.24 -15.30 25.75
CA ASN A 360 11.71 -16.53 26.40
C ASN A 360 10.66 -17.12 27.34
#